data_AF-E1NUY4-F1
#
_entry.id   AF-E1NUY4-F1
#
_cell.length_a   1.000
_cell.length_b   1.000
_cell.length_c   1.000
_cell.angle_alpha   90.00
_cell.angle_beta   90.00
_cell.angle_gamma   90.00
#
_symmetry.space_group_name_H-M   'P 1'
#
loop_
_entity.id
_entity.type
_entity.pdbx_description
1 polymer ?
#
loop_
_entity_poly.entity_id
_entity_poly.type
_entity_poly.pdbx_seq_one_letter_code
_entity_poly.pdbx_strand_id
1 'polypeptide(L)'
;MTNNKQESIWAHSIPVKEQLKIFVRLLHFVKPYKLEMILALVGAFLVSVINMLLPFVLQYFIDKYLIKSHPALKLILFFALLFAMGTIMKAIIQFIYEYFYAVGSEKTLENVRRCLYKKMHSLGMRYFDQTPAGSIVSRITNDTMTLSRFLSVWASAVIGIFLW
;
A
#
# COMPACT_ATOMS: atom_id res chain seq x y z
N MET A 1 -36.06 -37.49 -10.89
CA MET A 1 -36.10 -36.36 -9.94
C MET A 1 -34.68 -36.13 -9.46
N THR A 2 -33.96 -35.20 -10.09
CA THR A 2 -32.53 -34.97 -9.85
C THR A 2 -32.31 -34.17 -8.57
N ASN A 3 -31.48 -34.73 -7.69
CA ASN A 3 -31.21 -34.30 -6.33
C ASN A 3 -30.40 -32.98 -6.28
N ASN A 4 -31.08 -31.84 -6.32
CA ASN A 4 -30.47 -30.49 -6.28
C ASN A 4 -30.47 -29.91 -4.86
N LYS A 5 -29.76 -30.51 -3.90
CA LYS A 5 -29.83 -30.07 -2.49
C LYS A 5 -28.54 -30.01 -1.68
N GLN A 6 -27.36 -30.04 -2.31
CA GLN A 6 -26.08 -29.90 -1.56
C GLN A 6 -25.00 -29.11 -2.33
N GLU A 7 -25.34 -27.98 -2.94
CA GLU A 7 -24.30 -26.98 -3.22
C GLU A 7 -24.01 -26.21 -1.92
N SER A 8 -22.75 -26.24 -1.48
CA SER A 8 -22.28 -25.45 -0.34
C SER A 8 -22.59 -23.97 -0.58
N ILE A 9 -23.09 -23.25 0.44
CA ILE A 9 -23.32 -21.79 0.36
C ILE A 9 -22.01 -21.05 -0.02
N TRP A 10 -20.86 -21.67 0.23
CA TRP A 10 -19.51 -21.19 -0.12
C TRP A 10 -19.06 -21.52 -1.55
N ALA A 11 -19.82 -22.33 -2.31
CA ALA A 11 -19.53 -22.61 -3.72
C ALA A 11 -19.99 -21.48 -4.65
N HIS A 12 -20.80 -20.54 -4.15
CA HIS A 12 -21.17 -19.35 -4.91
C HIS A 12 -20.14 -18.24 -4.73
N SER A 13 -19.57 -17.76 -5.84
CA SER A 13 -18.70 -16.60 -5.84
C SER A 13 -19.46 -15.37 -5.35
N ILE A 14 -18.94 -14.68 -4.34
CA ILE A 14 -19.51 -13.41 -3.86
C ILE A 14 -19.58 -12.45 -5.05
N PRO A 15 -20.75 -11.89 -5.39
CA PRO A 15 -20.88 -11.00 -6.52
C PRO A 15 -20.03 -9.74 -6.33
N VAL A 16 -19.50 -9.20 -7.43
CA VAL A 16 -18.56 -8.04 -7.41
C VAL A 16 -19.12 -6.85 -6.61
N LYS A 17 -20.44 -6.62 -6.67
CA LYS A 17 -21.11 -5.55 -5.91
C LYS A 17 -20.95 -5.72 -4.39
N GLU A 18 -21.03 -6.95 -3.89
CA GLU A 18 -20.83 -7.24 -2.46
C GLU A 18 -19.36 -7.14 -2.06
N GLN A 19 -18.44 -7.61 -2.92
CA GLN A 19 -17.00 -7.46 -2.71
C GLN A 19 -16.62 -5.98 -2.56
N LEU A 20 -17.14 -5.11 -3.43
CA LEU A 20 -16.95 -3.67 -3.36
C LEU A 20 -17.52 -3.07 -2.08
N LYS A 21 -18.71 -3.52 -1.65
CA LYS A 21 -19.32 -3.06 -0.40
C LYS A 21 -18.46 -3.43 0.82
N ILE A 22 -17.91 -4.65 0.84
CA ILE A 22 -16.98 -5.10 1.88
C ILE A 22 -15.71 -4.23 1.86
N PHE A 23 -15.13 -4.01 0.68
CA PHE A 23 -13.95 -3.16 0.51
C PHE A 23 -14.17 -1.74 1.04
N VAL A 24 -15.29 -1.09 0.70
CA VAL A 24 -15.61 0.25 1.21
C VAL A 24 -15.76 0.28 2.73
N ARG A 25 -16.34 -0.78 3.32
CA ARG A 25 -16.41 -0.92 4.78
C ARG A 25 -15.03 -1.03 5.43
N LEU A 26 -14.07 -1.67 4.76
CA LEU A 26 -12.69 -1.79 5.22
C LEU A 26 -11.96 -0.45 5.15
N LEU A 27 -12.16 0.33 4.10
CA LEU A 27 -11.60 1.68 3.99
C LEU A 27 -12.03 2.61 5.15
N HIS A 28 -13.17 2.32 5.79
CA HIS A 28 -13.60 3.05 6.99
C HIS A 28 -12.62 2.91 8.16
N PHE A 29 -11.87 1.80 8.25
CA PHE A 29 -10.83 1.61 9.26
C PHE A 29 -9.55 2.41 8.97
N VAL A 30 -9.32 2.78 7.71
CA VAL A 30 -8.19 3.62 7.26
C VAL A 30 -8.45 5.09 7.55
N LYS A 31 -9.73 5.53 7.51
CA LYS A 31 -10.16 6.92 7.67
C LYS A 31 -9.53 7.70 8.85
N PRO A 32 -9.35 7.11 10.05
CA PRO A 32 -8.70 7.80 11.17
C PRO A 32 -7.23 8.18 10.91
N TYR A 33 -6.56 7.45 10.01
CA TYR A 33 -5.14 7.57 9.67
C TYR A 33 -4.95 8.14 8.25
N LYS A 34 -5.94 8.93 7.79
CA LYS A 34 -5.95 9.53 6.45
C LYS A 34 -4.78 10.48 6.22
N LEU A 35 -4.24 11.11 7.26
CA LEU A 35 -3.15 12.08 7.12
C LEU A 35 -1.88 11.36 6.67
N GLU A 36 -1.52 10.27 7.36
CA GLU A 36 -0.38 9.42 7.01
C GLU A 36 -0.54 8.85 5.60
N MET A 37 -1.75 8.42 5.23
CA MET A 37 -2.04 7.90 3.90
C MET A 37 -1.95 8.97 2.80
N ILE A 38 -2.42 10.19 3.06
CA ILE A 38 -2.31 11.30 2.10
C ILE A 38 -0.85 11.71 1.92
N LEU A 39 -0.07 11.80 3.01
CA LEU A 39 1.36 12.10 2.93
C LEU A 39 2.12 11.03 2.13
N ALA A 40 1.77 9.75 2.33
CA ALA A 40 2.31 8.66 1.54
C ALA A 40 1.99 8.80 0.05
N LEU A 41 0.73 9.08 -0.30
CA LEU A 41 0.29 9.26 -1.69
C LEU A 41 0.96 10.45 -2.38
N VAL A 42 1.04 11.60 -1.69
CA VAL A 42 1.70 12.79 -2.23
C VAL A 42 3.19 12.55 -2.42
N GLY A 43 3.86 11.92 -1.47
CA GLY A 43 5.28 11.59 -1.58
C GLY A 43 5.57 10.58 -2.71
N ALA A 44 4.73 9.56 -2.87
CA ALA A 44 4.82 8.63 -3.99
C ALA A 44 4.67 9.33 -5.35
N PHE A 45 3.70 10.25 -5.48
CA PHE A 45 3.53 11.06 -6.68
C PHE A 45 4.76 11.93 -6.97
N LEU A 46 5.35 12.57 -5.96
CA LEU A 46 6.58 13.35 -6.14
C LEU A 46 7.75 12.49 -6.62
N VAL A 47 7.92 11.29 -6.06
CA VAL A 47 8.97 10.35 -6.48
C VAL A 47 8.76 9.88 -7.92
N SER A 48 7.52 9.65 -8.33
CA SER A 48 7.15 9.38 -9.72
C SER A 48 7.59 10.49 -10.67
N VAL A 49 7.27 11.75 -10.34
CA VAL A 49 7.70 12.90 -11.14
C VAL A 49 9.23 12.95 -11.25
N ILE A 50 9.96 12.70 -10.16
CA ILE A 50 11.43 12.68 -10.17
C ILE A 50 11.96 11.51 -11.02
N ASN A 51 11.33 10.33 -10.97
CA ASN A 51 11.68 9.19 -11.83
C ASN A 51 11.55 9.51 -13.31
N MET A 52 10.61 10.36 -13.69
CA MET A 52 10.45 10.83 -15.08
C MET A 52 11.47 11.93 -15.43
N LEU A 53 11.74 12.86 -14.50
CA LEU A 53 12.64 14.00 -14.74
C LEU A 53 14.12 13.60 -14.81
N LEU A 54 14.58 12.66 -13.97
CA LEU A 54 16.00 12.27 -13.93
C LEU A 54 16.51 11.72 -15.29
N PRO A 55 15.81 10.77 -15.97
CA PRO A 55 16.16 10.34 -17.31
C PRO A 55 16.12 11.46 -18.34
N PHE A 56 15.15 12.38 -18.25
CA PHE A 56 15.04 13.50 -19.17
C PHE A 56 16.24 14.46 -19.08
N VAL A 57 16.66 14.79 -17.85
CA VAL A 57 17.88 15.60 -17.61
C VAL A 57 19.12 14.89 -18.16
N LEU A 58 19.22 13.58 -17.93
CA LEU A 58 20.34 12.78 -18.44
C LEU A 58 20.36 12.73 -19.98
N GLN A 59 19.20 12.51 -20.60
CA GLN A 59 19.05 12.53 -22.06
C GLN A 59 19.46 13.89 -22.63
N TYR A 60 18.95 14.98 -22.05
CA TYR A 60 19.30 16.33 -22.48
C TYR A 60 20.82 16.58 -22.40
N PHE A 61 21.47 16.11 -21.33
CA PHE A 61 22.91 16.19 -21.18
C PHE A 61 23.66 15.44 -22.31
N ILE A 62 23.25 14.19 -22.57
CA ILE A 62 23.85 13.36 -23.62
C ILE A 62 23.69 14.01 -24.99
N ASP A 63 22.45 14.36 -25.38
CA ASP A 63 22.12 14.83 -26.73
C ASP A 63 22.72 16.19 -27.07
N LYS A 64 22.82 17.09 -26.08
CA LYS A 64 23.28 18.46 -26.30
C LYS A 64 24.77 18.66 -26.06
N TYR A 65 25.36 17.96 -25.10
CA TYR A 65 26.73 18.23 -24.66
C TYR A 65 27.70 17.08 -24.87
N LEU A 66 27.25 15.83 -24.79
CA LEU A 66 28.14 14.68 -24.90
C LEU A 66 28.37 14.24 -26.36
N ILE A 67 27.31 14.19 -27.16
CA ILE A 67 27.38 13.72 -28.55
C ILE A 67 27.92 14.80 -29.49
N LYS A 68 27.54 16.07 -29.28
CA LYS A 68 27.82 17.18 -30.22
C LYS A 68 29.11 17.95 -29.94
N SER A 69 29.77 17.68 -28.81
CA SER A 69 30.96 18.41 -28.36
C SER A 69 31.85 17.54 -27.49
N HIS A 70 33.10 17.94 -27.25
CA HIS A 70 33.92 17.40 -26.17
C HIS A 70 33.65 18.23 -24.91
N PRO A 71 32.70 17.82 -24.05
CA PRO A 71 32.30 18.67 -22.93
C PRO A 71 33.48 18.85 -21.97
N ALA A 72 33.68 20.09 -21.53
CA ALA A 72 34.66 20.37 -20.50
C ALA A 72 34.35 19.53 -19.25
N LEU A 73 35.39 19.01 -18.59
CA LEU A 73 35.25 18.18 -17.39
C LEU A 73 34.38 18.83 -16.30
N LYS A 74 34.45 20.17 -16.17
CA LYS A 74 33.59 20.95 -15.26
C LYS A 74 32.09 20.77 -15.53
N LEU A 75 31.69 20.69 -16.79
CA LEU A 75 30.29 20.52 -17.19
C LEU A 75 29.80 19.10 -16.86
N ILE A 76 30.65 18.09 -17.11
CA ILE A 76 30.35 16.70 -16.75
C ILE A 76 30.14 16.60 -15.24
N LEU A 77 31.05 17.17 -14.43
CA LEU A 77 30.93 17.17 -12.97
C LEU A 77 29.68 17.90 -12.49
N PHE A 78 29.29 19.00 -13.13
CA PHE A 78 28.07 19.73 -12.77
C PHE A 78 26.82 18.86 -12.96
N PHE A 79 26.66 18.21 -14.12
CA PHE A 79 25.51 17.33 -14.38
C PHE A 79 25.54 16.08 -13.49
N ALA A 80 26.72 15.50 -13.24
CA ALA A 80 26.87 14.38 -12.31
C ALA A 80 26.43 14.76 -10.89
N LEU A 81 26.85 15.94 -10.41
CA LEU A 81 26.46 16.44 -9.10
C LEU A 81 24.95 16.76 -9.04
N LEU A 82 24.39 17.38 -10.07
CA LEU A 82 22.96 17.64 -10.18
C LEU A 82 22.13 16.35 -10.12
N PHE A 83 22.55 15.33 -10.88
CA PHE A 83 21.91 14.01 -10.87
C PHE A 83 22.05 13.32 -9.51
N ALA A 84 23.23 13.39 -8.88
CA ALA A 84 23.46 12.82 -7.55
C ALA A 84 22.58 13.50 -6.49
N MET A 85 22.49 14.84 -6.50
CA MET A 85 21.60 15.59 -5.59
C MET A 85 20.13 15.22 -5.82
N GLY A 86 19.69 15.14 -7.08
CA GLY A 86 18.32 14.72 -7.41
C GLY A 86 18.01 13.30 -6.93
N THR A 87 18.97 12.39 -7.04
CA THR A 87 18.85 11.00 -6.56
C THR A 87 18.76 10.94 -5.04
N ILE A 88 19.58 11.71 -4.32
CA ILE A 88 19.53 11.80 -2.85
C ILE A 88 18.18 12.40 -2.39
N MET A 89 17.74 13.49 -3.03
CA MET A 89 16.43 14.10 -2.75
C MET A 89 15.29 13.10 -2.96
N LYS A 90 15.30 12.37 -4.08
CA LYS A 90 14.35 11.29 -4.35
C LYS A 90 14.35 10.26 -3.22
N ALA A 91 15.52 9.78 -2.80
CA ALA A 91 15.65 8.78 -1.75
C ALA A 91 15.07 9.26 -0.40
N ILE A 92 15.29 10.53 -0.06
CA ILE A 92 14.73 11.13 1.17
C ILE A 92 13.20 11.18 1.09
N ILE A 93 12.63 11.67 -0.01
CA ILE A 93 11.17 11.72 -0.20
C ILE A 93 10.59 10.31 -0.19
N GLN A 94 11.29 9.36 -0.80
CA GLN A 94 10.91 7.96 -0.85
C GLN A 94 10.82 7.36 0.56
N PHE A 95 11.87 7.52 1.35
CA PHE A 95 11.88 7.08 2.74
C PHE A 95 10.73 7.68 3.55
N ILE A 96 10.48 8.99 3.40
CA ILE A 96 9.42 9.68 4.14
C ILE A 96 8.03 9.11 3.80
N TYR A 97 7.72 8.95 2.51
CA TYR A 97 6.40 8.46 2.12
C TYR A 97 6.20 7.00 2.51
N GLU A 98 7.23 6.15 2.37
CA GLU A 98 7.19 4.74 2.77
C GLU A 98 7.01 4.60 4.29
N TYR A 99 7.67 5.47 5.07
CA TYR A 99 7.49 5.54 6.52
C TYR A 99 6.05 5.88 6.90
N PHE A 100 5.46 6.94 6.32
CA PHE A 100 4.08 7.31 6.61
C PHE A 100 3.09 6.23 6.17
N TYR A 101 3.33 5.59 5.02
CA TYR A 101 2.55 4.45 4.57
C TYR A 101 2.58 3.29 5.58
N ALA A 102 3.77 2.93 6.06
CA ALA A 102 3.94 1.86 7.06
C ALA A 102 3.21 2.21 8.37
N VAL A 103 3.40 3.42 8.88
CA VAL A 103 2.76 3.89 10.12
C VAL A 103 1.24 3.87 10.00
N GLY A 104 0.67 4.42 8.94
CA GLY A 104 -0.79 4.43 8.76
C GLY A 104 -1.36 3.02 8.55
N SER A 105 -0.63 2.13 7.89
CA SER A 105 -1.04 0.73 7.67
C SER A 105 -1.07 -0.06 8.98
N GLU A 106 -0.01 0.04 9.79
CA GLU A 106 0.07 -0.63 11.10
C GLU A 106 -0.99 -0.10 12.07
N LYS A 107 -1.19 1.22 12.15
CA LYS A 107 -2.25 1.81 12.97
C LYS A 107 -3.64 1.33 12.53
N THR A 108 -3.87 1.19 11.21
CA THR A 108 -5.13 0.63 10.68
C THR A 108 -5.33 -0.81 11.14
N LEU A 109 -4.31 -1.67 10.99
CA LEU A 109 -4.35 -3.07 11.43
C LEU A 109 -4.59 -3.18 12.94
N GLU A 110 -3.90 -2.36 13.72
CA GLU A 110 -4.08 -2.28 15.17
C GLU A 110 -5.53 -1.93 15.54
N ASN A 111 -6.12 -0.93 14.87
CA ASN A 111 -7.51 -0.54 15.11
C ASN A 111 -8.50 -1.67 14.79
N VAL A 112 -8.29 -2.37 13.67
CA VAL A 112 -9.10 -3.55 13.31
C VAL A 112 -9.01 -4.62 14.40
N ARG A 113 -7.80 -4.94 14.86
CA ARG A 113 -7.59 -5.91 15.94
C ARG A 113 -8.27 -5.47 17.23
N ARG A 114 -8.13 -4.21 17.64
CA ARG A 114 -8.80 -3.66 18.82
C ARG A 114 -10.33 -3.78 18.74
N CYS A 115 -10.91 -3.51 17.56
CA CYS A 115 -12.34 -3.67 17.34
C CYS A 115 -12.79 -5.13 17.46
N LEU A 116 -12.02 -6.07 16.91
CA LEU A 116 -12.30 -7.50 17.00
C LEU A 116 -12.15 -8.03 18.44
N TYR A 117 -11.10 -7.61 19.16
CA TYR A 117 -10.94 -7.95 20.58
C TYR A 117 -12.11 -7.46 21.42
N LYS A 118 -12.56 -6.20 21.21
CA LYS A 118 -13.76 -5.67 21.89
C LYS A 118 -15.01 -6.50 21.58
N LYS A 119 -15.20 -6.88 20.31
CA LYS A 119 -16.35 -7.71 19.93
C LYS A 119 -16.27 -9.10 20.55
N MET A 120 -15.09 -9.72 20.55
CA MET A 120 -14.86 -11.04 21.13
C MET A 120 -15.21 -11.06 22.62
N HIS A 121 -14.77 -10.08 23.41
CA HIS A 121 -15.12 -10.00 24.84
C HIS A 121 -16.62 -9.79 25.11
N SER A 122 -17.40 -9.36 24.11
CA SER A 122 -18.86 -9.20 24.24
C SER A 122 -19.65 -10.49 23.92
N LEU A 123 -18.98 -11.56 23.48
CA LEU A 123 -19.64 -12.83 23.14
C LEU A 123 -19.95 -13.63 24.41
N GLY A 124 -21.05 -14.37 24.42
CA GLY A 124 -21.42 -15.23 25.54
C GLY A 124 -20.61 -16.53 25.59
N MET A 125 -20.58 -17.19 26.76
CA MET A 125 -19.83 -18.43 27.00
C MET A 125 -20.07 -19.53 25.96
N ARG A 126 -21.31 -19.67 25.47
CA ARG A 126 -21.65 -20.65 24.42
C ARG A 126 -20.76 -20.54 23.18
N TYR A 127 -20.34 -19.34 22.80
CA TYR A 127 -19.42 -19.15 21.66
C TYR A 127 -18.04 -19.76 21.95
N PHE A 128 -17.53 -19.57 23.16
CA PHE A 128 -16.22 -20.05 23.58
C PHE A 128 -16.20 -21.56 23.81
N ASP A 129 -17.31 -22.16 24.21
CA ASP A 129 -17.43 -23.63 24.34
C ASP A 129 -17.47 -24.34 22.97
N GLN A 130 -18.00 -23.65 21.94
CA GLN A 130 -18.17 -24.20 20.59
C GLN A 130 -17.01 -23.87 19.64
N THR A 131 -16.15 -22.91 20.00
CA THR A 131 -15.07 -22.42 19.13
C THR A 131 -13.71 -22.70 19.78
N PRO A 132 -12.85 -23.51 19.15
CA PRO A 132 -11.51 -23.76 19.68
C PRO A 132 -10.73 -22.46 19.88
N ALA A 133 -10.07 -22.29 21.04
CA ALA A 133 -9.31 -21.09 21.39
C ALA A 133 -8.28 -20.70 20.30
N GLY A 134 -7.60 -21.68 19.71
CA GLY A 134 -6.65 -21.45 18.61
C GLY A 134 -7.30 -20.84 17.35
N SER A 135 -8.55 -21.21 17.04
CA SER A 135 -9.32 -20.61 15.94
C SER A 135 -9.62 -19.14 16.20
N ILE A 136 -9.96 -18.79 17.45
CA ILE A 136 -10.22 -17.41 17.85
C ILE A 136 -8.95 -16.56 17.68
N VAL A 137 -7.82 -17.03 18.19
CA VAL A 137 -6.53 -16.32 18.08
C VAL A 137 -6.14 -16.17 16.61
N SER A 138 -6.23 -17.24 15.81
CA SER A 138 -5.91 -17.20 14.37
C SER A 138 -6.78 -16.18 13.61
N ARG A 139 -8.07 -16.09 13.90
CA ARG A 139 -8.96 -15.09 13.29
C ARG A 139 -8.54 -13.66 13.63
N ILE A 140 -8.12 -13.43 14.87
CA ILE A 140 -7.71 -12.10 15.30
C ILE A 140 -6.34 -11.73 14.75
N THR A 141 -5.40 -12.67 14.64
CA THR A 141 -4.04 -12.38 14.18
C THR A 141 -3.87 -12.54 12.69
N ASN A 142 -4.20 -13.71 12.13
CA ASN A 142 -3.94 -14.10 10.76
C ASN A 142 -4.97 -13.55 9.79
N ASP A 143 -6.28 -13.64 10.09
CA ASP A 143 -7.29 -13.11 9.16
C ASP A 143 -7.17 -11.58 9.05
N THR A 144 -6.91 -10.89 10.17
CA THR A 144 -6.69 -9.43 10.14
C THR A 144 -5.41 -9.05 9.40
N MET A 145 -4.34 -9.84 9.52
CA MET A 145 -3.11 -9.61 8.78
C MET A 145 -3.30 -9.86 7.28
N THR A 146 -4.00 -10.92 6.90
CA THR A 146 -4.35 -11.20 5.51
C THR A 146 -5.18 -10.07 4.90
N LEU A 147 -6.15 -9.57 5.67
CA LEU A 147 -6.97 -8.42 5.30
C LEU A 147 -6.12 -7.15 5.12
N SER A 148 -5.19 -6.89 6.03
CA SER A 148 -4.26 -5.76 5.91
C SER A 148 -3.39 -5.89 4.67
N ARG A 149 -2.83 -7.08 4.40
CA ARG A 149 -2.04 -7.33 3.20
C ARG A 149 -2.85 -7.10 1.93
N PHE A 150 -4.11 -7.54 1.90
CA PHE A 150 -5.00 -7.28 0.78
C PHE A 150 -5.17 -5.77 0.54
N LEU A 151 -5.46 -4.99 1.58
CA LEU A 151 -5.54 -3.53 1.46
C LEU A 151 -4.20 -2.91 1.03
N SER A 152 -3.08 -3.42 1.53
CA SER A 152 -1.75 -2.96 1.15
C SER A 152 -1.44 -3.22 -0.31
N VAL A 153 -1.85 -4.36 -0.88
CA VAL A 153 -1.68 -4.63 -2.32
C VAL A 153 -2.45 -3.60 -3.15
N TRP A 154 -3.69 -3.29 -2.78
CA TRP A 154 -4.47 -2.25 -3.48
C TRP A 154 -3.87 -0.86 -3.34
N ALA A 155 -3.41 -0.49 -2.15
CA ALA A 155 -2.75 0.79 -1.94
C ALA A 155 -1.42 0.88 -2.71
N SER A 156 -0.63 -0.19 -2.73
CA SER A 156 0.58 -0.30 -3.55
C SER A 156 0.28 -0.26 -5.04
N ALA A 157 -0.86 -0.80 -5.50
CA ALA A 157 -1.28 -0.66 -6.89
C ALA A 157 -1.58 0.80 -7.24
N VAL A 158 -2.27 1.53 -6.36
CA VAL A 158 -2.53 2.98 -6.54
C VAL A 158 -1.23 3.78 -6.56
N ILE A 159 -0.32 3.51 -5.62
CA ILE A 159 1.02 4.12 -5.59
C ILE A 159 1.83 3.74 -6.83
N GLY A 160 1.75 2.48 -7.24
CA GLY A 160 2.43 1.91 -8.39
C GLY A 160 2.02 2.61 -9.69
N ILE A 161 0.75 2.94 -9.90
CA ILE A 161 0.30 3.69 -11.08
C ILE A 161 1.10 4.98 -11.29
N PHE A 162 1.58 5.62 -10.22
CA PHE A 162 2.45 6.78 -10.35
C PHE A 162 3.88 6.38 -10.70
N LEU A 163 4.43 5.31 -10.13
CA LEU A 163 5.84 4.94 -10.27
C LEU A 163 6.23 4.33 -11.63
N TRP A 164 5.27 3.93 -12.46
CA TRP A 164 5.47 3.29 -13.76
C TRP A 164 5.24 4.22 -14.95
#